data_AF-A0A9X3NLV1-F1
#
_entry.id   AF-A0A9X3NLV1-F1
#
_cell.length_a   1.000
_cell.length_b   1.000
_cell.length_c   1.000
_cell.angle_alpha   90.00
_cell.angle_beta   90.00
_cell.angle_gamma   90.00
#
_symmetry.space_group_name_H-M   'P 1'
#
loop_
_entity.id
_entity.type
_entity.pdbx_description
1 polymer ?
#
loop_
_entity_poly.entity_id
_entity_poly.type
_entity_poly.pdbx_seq_one_letter_code
_entity_poly.pdbx_strand_id
1 'polypeptide(L)'
;MGDDTRARWLSPRLEAARHHPELVPAQARPVDLVVRSCGTMADDTGAQREIAVAAARTAVAEEIERRRPGEPYVVRQGRVHDFCDVVPECPLEEFVVVGVVYRR
;
A
#
# COMPACT_ATOMS: atom_id res chain seq x y z
N MET A 1 -2.65 -17.71 8.33
CA MET A 1 -2.51 -17.59 6.86
C MET A 1 -1.07 -17.98 6.55
N GLY A 2 -0.84 -19.11 5.90
CA GLY A 2 0.51 -19.66 5.73
C GLY A 2 1.39 -18.77 4.85
N ASP A 3 2.70 -18.76 5.11
CA ASP A 3 3.71 -18.01 4.34
C ASP A 3 3.56 -18.18 2.82
N ASP A 4 3.17 -19.38 2.35
CA ASP A 4 2.96 -19.69 0.92
C ASP A 4 1.83 -18.87 0.28
N THR A 5 0.72 -18.67 0.99
CA THR A 5 -0.41 -17.86 0.50
C THR A 5 -0.02 -16.39 0.40
N ARG A 6 0.76 -15.89 1.38
CA ARG A 6 1.26 -14.52 1.35
C ARG A 6 2.25 -14.33 0.20
N ALA A 7 3.22 -15.23 0.04
CA ALA A 7 4.21 -15.13 -1.04
C ALA A 7 3.54 -15.10 -2.42
N ARG A 8 2.57 -15.99 -2.67
CA ARG A 8 1.80 -16.02 -3.93
C ARG A 8 0.99 -14.75 -4.17
N TRP A 9 0.43 -14.16 -3.12
CA TRP A 9 -0.27 -12.89 -3.20
C TRP A 9 0.70 -11.72 -3.46
N LEU A 10 1.88 -11.76 -2.84
CA LEU A 10 2.84 -10.66 -2.83
C LEU A 10 3.63 -10.54 -4.14
N SER A 11 4.08 -11.66 -4.72
CA SER A 11 4.92 -11.67 -5.92
C SER A 11 4.40 -10.83 -7.09
N PRO A 12 3.15 -11.01 -7.59
CA PRO A 12 2.66 -10.20 -8.70
C PRO A 12 2.56 -8.70 -8.36
N ARG A 13 2.27 -8.37 -7.10
CA ARG A 13 2.10 -6.98 -6.65
C ARG A 13 3.43 -6.25 -6.47
N LEU A 14 4.48 -6.96 -6.04
CA LEU A 14 5.83 -6.39 -6.02
C LEU A 14 6.33 -6.13 -7.44
N GLU A 15 6.00 -7.00 -8.40
CA GLU A 15 6.35 -6.75 -9.80
C GLU A 15 5.60 -5.54 -10.34
N ALA A 16 4.29 -5.41 -10.09
CA ALA A 16 3.52 -4.21 -10.42
C ALA A 16 4.14 -2.95 -9.79
N ALA A 17 4.37 -2.95 -8.47
CA ALA A 17 4.93 -1.81 -7.74
C ALA A 17 6.32 -1.36 -8.26
N ARG A 18 7.09 -2.25 -8.88
CA ARG A 18 8.38 -1.92 -9.50
C ARG A 18 8.22 -0.97 -10.70
N HIS A 19 7.08 -1.02 -11.39
CA HIS A 19 6.79 -0.15 -12.53
C HIS A 19 6.21 1.22 -12.10
N HIS A 20 6.01 1.42 -10.79
CA HIS A 20 5.53 2.68 -10.20
C HIS A 20 6.68 3.46 -9.53
N PRO A 21 7.30 4.44 -10.21
CA PRO A 21 8.42 5.21 -9.66
C PRO A 21 8.07 6.02 -8.40
N GLU A 22 6.80 6.31 -8.19
CA GLU A 22 6.27 6.97 -6.99
C GLU A 22 6.18 6.03 -5.78
N LEU A 23 6.16 4.71 -6.00
CA LEU A 23 6.11 3.64 -5.00
C LEU A 23 7.47 2.99 -4.75
N VAL A 24 8.34 2.93 -5.76
CA VAL A 24 9.69 2.37 -5.61
C VAL A 24 10.66 3.22 -6.41
N PRO A 25 11.74 3.73 -5.80
CA PRO A 25 12.80 4.38 -6.55
C PRO A 25 13.32 3.46 -7.67
N ALA A 26 13.60 4.00 -8.86
CA ALA A 26 13.98 3.19 -10.04
C ALA A 26 15.18 2.26 -9.84
N GLN A 27 16.06 2.57 -8.89
CA GLN A 27 17.25 1.77 -8.55
C GLN A 27 17.02 0.79 -7.40
N ALA A 28 15.81 0.72 -6.85
CA ALA A 28 15.46 -0.13 -5.73
C ALA A 28 14.55 -1.28 -6.18
N ARG A 29 14.47 -2.31 -5.34
CA ARG A 29 13.62 -3.47 -5.54
C ARG A 29 12.59 -3.55 -4.41
N PRO A 30 11.29 -3.65 -4.71
CA PRO A 30 10.28 -3.86 -3.68
C PRO A 30 10.41 -5.27 -3.09
N VAL A 31 10.27 -5.38 -1.78
CA VAL A 31 10.45 -6.62 -1.02
C VAL A 31 9.26 -6.95 -0.14
N ASP A 32 8.44 -5.95 0.18
CA ASP A 32 7.20 -6.15 0.92
C ASP A 32 6.17 -5.08 0.56
N LEU A 33 4.91 -5.41 0.81
CA LEU A 33 3.77 -4.58 0.49
C LEU A 33 2.74 -4.68 1.62
N VAL A 34 2.21 -3.53 2.02
CA VAL A 34 1.12 -3.38 2.97
C VAL A 34 0.07 -2.47 2.35
N VAL A 35 -1.18 -2.91 2.38
CA VAL A 35 -2.29 -2.20 1.77
C VAL A 35 -3.41 -2.07 2.80
N ARG A 36 -4.00 -0.88 2.88
CA ARG A 36 -5.21 -0.63 3.64
C ARG A 36 -6.21 0.10 2.77
N SER A 37 -7.39 -0.49 2.59
CA SER A 37 -8.54 0.22 2.06
C SER A 37 -9.16 1.09 3.16
N CYS A 38 -9.51 2.32 2.80
CA CYS A 38 -10.30 3.24 3.61
C CYS A 38 -11.80 3.18 3.26
N GLY A 39 -12.20 2.28 2.35
CA GLY A 39 -13.56 2.20 1.83
C GLY A 39 -13.91 3.35 0.88
N THR A 40 -15.20 3.46 0.59
CA THR A 40 -15.75 4.58 -0.19
C THR A 40 -15.93 5.78 0.72
N MET A 41 -15.26 6.89 0.39
CA MET A 41 -15.32 8.13 1.19
C MET A 41 -16.26 9.18 0.58
N ALA A 42 -17.29 8.76 -0.17
CA ALA A 42 -18.19 9.64 -0.92
C ALA A 42 -19.03 10.54 0.01
N ASP A 43 -19.49 9.99 1.15
CA ASP A 43 -20.34 10.68 2.11
C ASP A 43 -19.54 11.33 3.28
N ASP A 44 -18.22 11.13 3.32
CA ASP A 44 -17.38 11.70 4.36
C ASP A 44 -17.19 13.20 4.20
N THR A 45 -17.27 13.93 5.31
CA THR A 45 -16.75 15.31 5.36
C THR A 45 -15.24 15.33 5.11
N GLY A 46 -14.71 16.47 4.67
CA GLY A 46 -13.27 16.63 4.44
C GLY A 46 -12.42 16.26 5.67
N ALA A 47 -12.85 16.66 6.88
CA ALA A 47 -12.16 16.33 8.12
C ALA A 47 -12.19 14.83 8.46
N GLN A 48 -13.32 14.16 8.26
CA GLN A 48 -13.43 12.71 8.47
C GLN A 48 -12.51 11.96 7.51
N ARG A 49 -12.47 12.38 6.25
CA ARG A 49 -11.59 11.82 5.23
C ARG A 49 -10.13 11.95 5.63
N GLU A 50 -9.70 13.13 6.06
CA GLU A 50 -8.31 13.36 6.50
C GLU A 50 -7.93 12.49 7.70
N ILE A 51 -8.83 12.35 8.68
CA ILE A 51 -8.60 11.50 9.86
C ILE A 51 -8.49 10.03 9.45
N ALA A 52 -9.42 9.52 8.63
CA ALA A 52 -9.41 8.14 8.18
C ALA A 52 -8.11 7.81 7.42
N VAL A 53 -7.69 8.71 6.54
CA VAL A 53 -6.46 8.55 5.76
C VAL A 53 -5.20 8.64 6.64
N ALA A 54 -5.17 9.56 7.61
CA ALA A 54 -4.06 9.65 8.55
C ALA A 54 -3.95 8.37 9.41
N ALA A 55 -5.08 7.86 9.90
CA ALA A 55 -5.12 6.61 10.65
C ALA A 55 -4.65 5.41 9.81
N ALA A 56 -5.10 5.32 8.55
CA ALA A 56 -4.66 4.27 7.63
C ALA A 56 -3.16 4.33 7.34
N ARG A 57 -2.60 5.54 7.15
CA ARG A 57 -1.15 5.74 6.99
C ARG A 57 -0.35 5.28 8.20
N THR A 58 -0.80 5.63 9.41
CA THR A 58 -0.16 5.18 10.65
C THR A 58 -0.21 3.66 10.76
N ALA A 59 -1.37 3.05 10.54
CA ALA A 59 -1.53 1.59 10.60
C ALA A 59 -0.64 0.85 9.58
N VAL A 60 -0.50 1.39 8.36
CA VAL A 60 0.41 0.85 7.35
C VAL A 60 1.86 0.93 7.82
N ALA A 61 2.30 2.09 8.32
CA ALA A 61 3.66 2.29 8.81
C ALA A 61 3.99 1.36 10.00
N GLU A 62 3.08 1.23 10.97
CA GLU A 62 3.24 0.31 12.11
C GLU A 62 3.32 -1.15 11.67
N GLU A 63 2.51 -1.54 10.68
CA GLU A 63 2.54 -2.90 10.13
C GLU A 63 3.83 -3.19 9.36
N ILE A 64 4.36 -2.21 8.65
CA ILE A 64 5.69 -2.30 8.02
C ILE A 64 6.76 -2.47 9.09
N GLU A 65 6.82 -1.60 10.10
CA GLU A 65 7.85 -1.65 11.14
C GLU A 65 7.82 -3.00 11.89
N ARG A 66 6.63 -3.55 12.14
CA ARG A 66 6.48 -4.89 12.74
C ARG A 66 7.00 -6.02 11.85
N ARG A 67 6.89 -5.91 10.52
CA ARG A 67 7.29 -6.96 9.56
C ARG A 67 8.73 -6.83 9.08
N ARG A 68 9.21 -5.60 8.95
CA ARG A 68 10.45 -5.19 8.28
C ARG A 68 11.12 -4.05 9.09
N PRO A 69 11.51 -4.30 10.34
CA PRO A 69 11.99 -3.25 11.23
C PRO A 69 13.23 -2.56 10.65
N GLY A 70 13.19 -1.23 10.58
CA GLY A 70 14.28 -0.40 10.07
C GLY A 70 14.55 -0.48 8.56
N GLU A 71 13.78 -1.25 7.78
CA GLU A 71 13.90 -1.22 6.32
C GLU A 71 13.28 0.05 5.73
N PRO A 72 13.85 0.62 4.65
CA PRO A 72 13.29 1.81 4.04
C PRO A 72 11.98 1.48 3.32
N TYR A 73 11.01 2.37 3.47
CA TYR A 73 9.69 2.23 2.86
C TYR A 73 9.13 3.58 2.42
N VAL A 74 8.13 3.52 1.54
CA VAL A 74 7.31 4.67 1.17
C VAL A 74 5.85 4.36 1.46
N VAL A 75 5.10 5.38 1.87
CA VAL A 75 3.64 5.32 1.98
C VAL A 75 3.04 6.31 0.99
N ARG A 76 2.13 5.81 0.15
CA ARG A 76 1.30 6.59 -0.78
C ARG A 76 -0.17 6.35 -0.50
N GLN A 77 -0.97 7.31 -0.87
CA GLN A 77 -2.41 7.27 -0.71
C GLN A 77 -3.06 7.79 -2.00
N GLY A 78 -4.23 7.29 -2.35
CA GLY A 78 -4.94 7.69 -3.56
C GLY A 78 -6.17 6.84 -3.78
N ARG A 79 -6.81 7.00 -4.93
CA ARG A 79 -7.92 6.12 -5.31
C ARG A 79 -7.35 4.79 -5.78
N VAL A 80 -8.12 3.71 -5.65
CA VAL A 80 -7.71 2.39 -6.18
C VAL A 80 -7.34 2.47 -7.66
N HIS A 81 -8.01 3.33 -8.44
CA HIS A 81 -7.71 3.51 -9.85
C HIS A 81 -6.25 3.90 -10.15
N ASP A 82 -5.57 4.56 -9.21
CA ASP A 82 -4.18 4.99 -9.35
C ASP A 82 -3.18 3.83 -9.16
N PHE A 83 -3.64 2.71 -8.59
CA PHE A 83 -2.82 1.58 -8.15
C PHE A 83 -3.42 0.23 -8.55
N CYS A 84 -4.26 0.19 -9.59
CA CYS A 84 -5.15 -0.94 -9.88
C CYS A 84 -4.43 -2.26 -10.20
N ASP A 85 -3.18 -2.19 -10.65
CA ASP A 85 -2.27 -3.32 -10.87
C ASP A 85 -1.58 -3.80 -9.58
N VAL A 86 -1.35 -2.90 -8.62
CA VAL A 86 -0.78 -3.20 -7.29
C VAL A 86 -1.85 -3.75 -6.32
N VAL A 87 -3.09 -3.29 -6.43
CA VAL A 87 -4.22 -3.66 -5.55
C VAL A 87 -5.47 -4.08 -6.32
N PRO A 88 -5.39 -5.09 -7.21
CA PRO A 88 -6.49 -5.47 -8.11
C PRO A 88 -7.73 -6.01 -7.40
N GLU A 89 -7.62 -6.38 -6.13
CA GLU A 89 -8.73 -6.87 -5.32
C GLU A 89 -9.61 -5.75 -4.73
N CYS A 90 -9.14 -4.51 -4.72
CA CYS A 90 -9.89 -3.40 -4.14
C CYS A 90 -10.92 -2.86 -5.15
N PRO A 91 -12.14 -2.49 -4.71
CA PRO A 91 -13.11 -1.82 -5.58
C PRO A 91 -12.59 -0.46 -6.06
N LEU A 92 -12.78 -0.15 -7.35
CA LEU A 92 -12.16 1.02 -8.00
C LEU A 92 -12.60 2.36 -7.39
N GLU A 93 -13.80 2.43 -6.84
CA GLU A 93 -14.35 3.60 -6.15
C GLU A 93 -13.71 3.89 -4.77
N GLU A 94 -12.95 2.94 -4.21
CA GLU A 94 -12.37 3.10 -2.88
C GLU A 94 -11.10 3.95 -2.89
N PHE A 95 -10.78 4.44 -1.69
CA PHE A 95 -9.51 5.06 -1.40
C PHE A 95 -8.61 4.10 -0.63
N VAL A 96 -7.31 4.16 -0.89
CA VAL A 96 -6.34 3.18 -0.42
C VAL A 96 -5.09 3.89 0.05
N VAL A 97 -4.45 3.30 1.05
CA VAL A 97 -3.09 3.60 1.46
C VAL A 97 -2.21 2.38 1.15
N VAL A 98 -1.17 2.61 0.35
CA VAL A 98 -0.18 1.62 -0.06
C VAL A 98 1.16 1.94 0.59
N GLY A 99 1.72 0.97 1.30
CA GLY A 99 3.06 1.00 1.86
C GLY A 99 3.95 -0.01 1.16
N VAL A 100 5.05 0.43 0.57
CA VAL A 100 6.02 -0.44 -0.12
C VAL A 100 7.36 -0.38 0.57
N VAL A 101 7.85 -1.54 0.99
CA VAL A 101 9.20 -1.71 1.52
C VAL A 101 10.12 -2.06 0.36
N TYR A 102 11.27 -1.42 0.30
CA TYR A 102 12.22 -1.62 -0.78
C TYR A 102 13.65 -1.75 -0.25
N ARG A 103 14.52 -2.32 -1.08
CA ARG A 103 15.97 -2.36 -0.85
C ARG A 103 16.71 -1.87 -2.07
N ARG A 104 17.91 -1.34 -1.90
CA ARG A 104 18.82 -1.08 -3.02
C ARG A 104 19.33 -2.41 -3.61
#